data_AF-A0A833J9B4-F1
#
_entry.id   AF-A0A833J9B4-F1
#
_cell.length_a   1.000
_cell.length_b   1.000
_cell.length_c   1.000
_cell.angle_alpha   90.00
_cell.angle_beta   90.00
_cell.angle_gamma   90.00
#
_symmetry.space_group_name_H-M   'P 1'
#
loop_
_entity.id
_entity.type
_entity.pdbx_description
1 polymer ?
#
loop_
_entity_poly.entity_id
_entity_poly.type
_entity_poly.pdbx_seq_one_letter_code
_entity_poly.pdbx_strand_id
1 'polypeptide(L)'
;MVGVCEGCGDTMRGLNRFAVAVCAIFLTVEARAQADVSALTEAQKRKIHLPYVRAATNCISQSLLMAPDAVRLAKQGQWADALRALPKGQCGAEISTLIGTHDQLYGAGTGQTFFAGPYINDLPRALGNRLKGEFERLAAVEAREIAARQQEVARQEAAKRARIEEADRVVTLYRDKMYECTTNQIVKLAASSEGAEVLATAAMTICDDEIANAVRAGTAKLRIQFPDAETAPLRADFEAVIKKNVVTSAVQAKAALNVPRQQAASEPPPAPVTPVVATPPQVSTAPVNAGPAPAASPVRECLRTMAKAREGKFVNRDDLVKAMLDLCRPEIEGAARSAFLKDDKASLEQTRDKTLQEALREAREVVGSAN
;
A
#
# COMPACT_ATOMS: atom_id res chain seq x y z
N MET A 1 15.14 73.99 -1.15
CA MET A 1 14.97 75.11 -0.20
C MET A 1 16.31 75.35 0.43
N VAL A 2 16.95 76.43 -0.01
CA VAL A 2 18.26 76.91 0.43
C VAL A 2 18.00 77.86 1.60
N GLY A 3 18.63 77.62 2.75
CA GLY A 3 18.57 78.50 3.92
C GLY A 3 19.95 79.07 4.19
N VAL A 4 20.22 80.23 3.60
CA VAL A 4 21.33 81.13 3.94
C VAL A 4 20.93 81.93 5.18
N CYS A 5 21.79 81.96 6.20
CA CYS A 5 21.83 83.04 7.18
C CYS A 5 23.26 83.58 7.24
N GLU A 6 23.48 84.63 6.44
CA GLU A 6 24.53 85.63 6.62
C GLU A 6 24.09 86.60 7.72
N GLY A 7 25.00 86.95 8.62
CA GLY A 7 24.79 87.95 9.65
C GLY A 7 26.08 88.29 10.39
N CYS A 8 26.73 89.38 9.92
CA CYS A 8 27.70 90.28 10.55
C CYS A 8 28.42 89.82 11.83
N GLY A 9 29.76 89.89 11.94
CA GLY A 9 30.61 90.99 11.50
C GLY A 9 31.15 91.71 12.75
N ASP A 10 32.45 91.51 12.99
CA ASP A 10 33.36 92.32 13.78
C ASP A 10 33.10 92.55 15.29
N THR A 11 33.82 91.77 16.10
CA THR A 11 34.53 92.34 17.25
C THR A 11 35.97 91.86 17.21
N MET A 12 36.82 92.71 16.66
CA MET A 12 38.26 92.52 16.56
C MET A 12 38.93 92.74 17.92
N ARG A 13 40.00 91.97 18.17
CA ARG A 13 41.09 92.14 19.17
C ARG A 13 40.92 91.41 20.49
N GLY A 14 41.57 90.25 20.57
CA GLY A 14 42.11 89.73 21.82
C GLY A 14 42.41 88.25 21.74
N LEU A 15 43.69 87.91 21.94
CA LEU A 15 44.18 86.54 22.16
C LEU A 15 44.41 85.66 20.91
N ASN A 16 45.26 86.19 20.02
CA ASN A 16 46.29 85.38 19.37
C ASN A 16 47.18 84.76 20.47
N ARG A 17 46.97 83.49 20.86
CA ARG A 17 48.01 82.53 21.37
C ARG A 17 47.52 81.20 22.00
N PHE A 18 46.25 80.80 21.87
CA PHE A 18 45.78 79.52 22.43
C PHE A 18 45.02 78.59 21.45
N ALA A 19 45.32 78.67 20.14
CA ALA A 19 44.61 77.90 19.10
C ALA A 19 45.41 76.72 18.50
N VAL A 20 46.47 76.22 19.15
CA VAL A 20 47.28 75.09 18.62
C VAL A 20 47.32 73.86 19.55
N ALA A 21 46.80 73.94 20.77
CA ALA A 21 46.99 72.86 21.77
C ALA A 21 45.79 71.93 22.01
N VAL A 22 44.66 72.06 21.30
CA VAL A 22 43.45 71.23 21.54
C VAL A 22 43.12 70.27 20.39
N CYS A 23 43.63 70.49 19.17
CA CYS A 23 43.45 69.54 18.05
C CYS A 23 44.41 68.33 18.08
N ALA A 24 45.43 68.32 18.94
CA ALA A 24 46.40 67.21 18.99
C ALA A 24 46.01 66.08 19.96
N ILE A 25 44.96 66.25 20.79
CA ILE A 25 44.58 65.24 21.80
C ILE A 25 43.52 64.26 21.28
N PHE A 26 42.73 64.62 20.27
CA PHE A 26 41.71 63.72 19.70
C PHE A 26 42.25 62.67 18.71
N LEU A 27 43.49 62.81 18.21
CA LEU A 27 44.09 61.84 17.26
C LEU A 27 44.87 60.69 17.90
N THR A 28 44.95 60.59 19.25
CA THR A 28 45.73 59.53 19.91
C THR A 28 44.90 58.48 20.65
N VAL A 29 43.57 58.59 20.63
CA VAL A 29 42.66 57.62 21.27
C VAL A 29 42.27 56.49 20.31
N GLU A 30 42.11 56.74 19.01
CA GLU A 30 41.72 55.71 18.04
C GLU A 30 42.85 54.69 17.77
N ALA A 31 44.12 55.10 17.86
CA ALA A 31 45.26 54.21 17.60
C ALA A 31 45.50 53.16 18.71
N ARG A 32 44.98 53.35 19.93
CA ARG A 32 45.19 52.41 21.04
C ARG A 32 44.22 51.21 21.00
N ALA A 33 43.07 51.34 20.35
CA ALA A 33 42.11 50.23 20.24
C ALA A 33 42.53 49.18 19.19
N GLN A 34 43.20 49.59 18.11
CA GLN A 34 43.68 48.66 17.07
C GLN A 34 44.97 47.90 17.44
N ALA A 35 45.75 48.39 18.40
CA ALA A 35 46.94 47.69 18.89
C ALA A 35 46.59 46.42 19.71
N ASP A 36 45.41 46.40 20.35
CA ASP A 36 45.02 45.36 21.31
C ASP A 36 44.57 44.05 20.62
N VAL A 37 43.93 44.15 19.45
CA VAL A 37 43.46 42.98 18.69
C VAL A 37 44.60 42.27 17.93
N SER A 38 45.60 43.03 17.49
CA SER A 38 46.81 42.49 16.85
C SER A 38 47.69 41.69 17.81
N ALA A 39 47.55 41.90 19.13
CA ALA A 39 48.25 41.16 20.17
C ALA A 39 47.55 39.86 20.60
N LEU A 40 46.33 39.60 20.12
CA LEU A 40 45.59 38.38 20.44
C LEU A 40 46.17 37.17 19.70
N THR A 41 46.32 36.06 20.42
CA THR A 41 46.63 34.76 19.83
C THR A 41 45.47 34.26 18.98
N GLU A 42 45.75 33.38 18.01
CA GLU A 42 44.73 32.75 17.17
C GLU A 42 43.65 32.01 17.98
N ALA A 43 44.04 31.39 19.10
CA ALA A 43 43.10 30.72 20.00
C ALA A 43 42.12 31.72 20.65
N GLN A 44 42.59 32.91 21.05
CA GLN A 44 41.75 33.96 21.62
C GLN A 44 40.80 34.55 20.58
N LYS A 45 41.28 34.84 19.35
CA LYS A 45 40.43 35.33 18.25
C LYS A 45 39.31 34.35 17.93
N ARG A 46 39.62 33.05 17.81
CA ARG A 46 38.61 32.00 17.61
C ARG A 46 37.59 31.95 18.74
N LYS A 47 38.04 32.07 20.00
CA LYS A 47 37.16 32.08 21.17
C LYS A 47 36.18 33.27 21.14
N ILE A 48 36.64 34.45 20.72
CA ILE A 48 35.80 35.65 20.58
C ILE A 48 34.82 35.51 19.40
N HIS A 49 35.25 34.90 18.29
CA HIS A 49 34.44 34.78 17.09
C HIS A 49 33.35 33.70 17.18
N LEU A 50 33.60 32.63 17.92
CA LEU A 50 32.75 31.43 17.98
C LEU A 50 31.27 31.69 18.36
N PRO A 51 30.92 32.57 19.31
CA PRO A 51 29.53 32.90 19.60
C PRO A 51 28.76 33.43 18.38
N TYR A 52 29.40 34.21 17.52
CA TYR A 52 28.78 34.76 16.31
C TYR A 52 28.60 33.70 15.22
N VAL A 53 29.56 32.78 15.08
CA VAL A 53 29.44 31.60 14.22
C VAL A 53 28.24 30.76 14.65
N ARG A 54 28.09 30.53 15.96
CA ARG A 54 26.96 29.81 16.53
C ARG A 54 25.65 30.56 16.29
N ALA A 55 25.59 31.87 16.54
CA ALA A 55 24.38 32.66 16.35
C ALA A 55 23.88 32.59 14.90
N ALA A 56 24.77 32.78 13.91
CA ALA A 56 24.42 32.65 12.50
C ALA A 56 23.95 31.23 12.14
N THR A 57 24.65 30.19 12.63
CA THR A 57 24.25 28.79 12.38
C THR A 57 22.89 28.48 13.02
N ASN A 58 22.61 29.04 14.20
CA ASN A 58 21.35 28.87 14.91
C ASN A 58 20.20 29.48 14.11
N CYS A 59 20.34 30.72 13.65
CA CYS A 59 19.33 31.35 12.82
C CYS A 59 19.05 30.53 11.57
N ILE A 60 20.10 30.09 10.85
CA ILE A 60 19.95 29.28 9.64
C ILE A 60 19.23 27.96 9.95
N SER A 61 19.57 27.30 11.06
CA SER A 61 18.90 26.05 11.46
C SER A 61 17.42 26.24 11.77
N GLN A 62 17.05 27.35 12.40
CA GLN A 62 15.64 27.68 12.69
C GLN A 62 14.87 28.04 11.41
N SER A 63 15.48 28.85 10.54
CA SER A 63 14.91 29.21 9.23
C SER A 63 14.68 27.96 8.36
N LEU A 64 15.62 27.00 8.39
CA LEU A 64 15.48 25.72 7.70
C LEU A 64 14.26 24.94 8.18
N LEU A 65 14.05 24.85 9.50
CA LEU A 65 12.89 24.15 10.07
C LEU A 65 11.55 24.83 9.78
N MET A 66 11.55 26.13 9.48
CA MET A 66 10.35 26.88 9.08
C MET A 66 10.00 26.70 7.60
N ALA A 67 10.90 26.13 6.79
CA ALA A 67 10.74 25.96 5.35
C ALA A 67 10.61 24.46 4.99
N PRO A 68 9.39 23.95 4.73
CA PRO A 68 9.18 22.51 4.47
C PRO A 68 10.03 21.95 3.33
N ASP A 69 10.19 22.71 2.24
CA ASP A 69 11.05 22.31 1.12
C ASP A 69 12.52 22.23 1.50
N ALA A 70 13.02 23.16 2.32
CA ALA A 70 14.40 23.13 2.81
C ALA A 70 14.63 21.93 3.73
N VAL A 71 13.69 21.61 4.63
CA VAL A 71 13.73 20.40 5.45
C VAL A 71 13.80 19.15 4.59
N ARG A 72 12.94 19.05 3.56
CA ARG A 72 12.89 17.90 2.66
C ARG A 72 14.23 17.70 1.93
N LEU A 73 14.79 18.77 1.36
CA LEU A 73 16.08 18.74 0.67
C LEU A 73 17.23 18.40 1.63
N ALA A 74 17.21 18.95 2.84
CA ALA A 74 18.22 18.66 3.86
C ALA A 74 18.19 17.20 4.32
N LYS A 75 16.99 16.61 4.52
CA LYS A 75 16.82 15.17 4.81
C LYS A 75 17.42 14.29 3.69
N GLN A 76 17.44 14.77 2.46
CA GLN A 76 18.01 14.08 1.29
C GLN A 76 19.52 14.33 1.10
N GLY A 77 20.15 15.11 2.00
CA GLY A 77 21.56 15.50 1.89
C GLY A 77 21.83 16.59 0.84
N GLN A 78 20.79 17.16 0.22
CA GLN A 78 20.89 18.22 -0.79
C GLN A 78 21.04 19.60 -0.13
N TRP A 79 22.12 19.78 0.63
CA TRP A 79 22.33 20.98 1.46
C TRP A 79 22.42 22.28 0.68
N ALA A 80 23.04 22.28 -0.51
CA ALA A 80 23.11 23.47 -1.35
C ALA A 80 21.71 23.94 -1.78
N ASP A 81 20.83 22.99 -2.13
CA ASP A 81 19.45 23.29 -2.52
C ASP A 81 18.61 23.70 -1.32
N ALA A 82 18.78 23.01 -0.18
CA ALA A 82 18.11 23.36 1.07
C ALA A 82 18.43 24.80 1.51
N LEU A 83 19.69 25.21 1.42
CA LEU A 83 20.12 26.57 1.75
C LEU A 83 19.58 27.61 0.75
N ARG A 84 19.48 27.27 -0.54
CA ARG A 84 18.87 28.15 -1.56
C ARG A 84 17.35 28.30 -1.38
N ALA A 85 16.70 27.29 -0.82
CA ALA A 85 15.27 27.29 -0.52
C ALA A 85 14.90 28.09 0.74
N LEU A 86 15.89 28.59 1.49
CA LEU A 86 15.62 29.40 2.69
C LEU A 86 14.99 30.75 2.31
N PRO A 87 14.05 31.25 3.15
CA PRO A 87 13.52 32.60 3.01
C PRO A 87 14.65 33.64 2.99
N LYS A 88 14.70 34.46 1.94
CA LYS A 88 15.72 35.49 1.78
C LYS A 88 15.64 36.51 2.93
N GLY A 89 16.79 36.89 3.47
CA GLY A 89 16.92 37.97 4.46
C GLY A 89 16.68 37.57 5.92
N GLN A 90 16.26 36.35 6.22
CA GLN A 90 15.84 35.96 7.58
C GLN A 90 16.99 35.91 8.60
N CYS A 91 18.24 35.69 8.14
CA CYS A 91 19.44 35.63 8.99
C CYS A 91 20.46 36.73 8.67
N GLY A 92 20.02 37.80 8.01
CA GLY A 92 20.91 38.88 7.55
C GLY A 92 21.68 39.52 8.70
N ALA A 93 21.03 39.80 9.82
CA ALA A 93 21.66 40.48 10.96
C ALA A 93 22.77 39.64 11.61
N GLU A 94 22.51 38.36 11.85
CA GLU A 94 23.47 37.42 12.43
C GLU A 94 24.66 37.20 11.50
N ILE A 95 24.41 37.09 10.19
CA ILE A 95 25.45 36.95 9.16
C ILE A 95 26.30 38.22 9.07
N SER A 96 25.69 39.41 9.05
CA SER A 96 26.42 40.68 9.04
C SER A 96 27.29 40.86 10.29
N THR A 97 26.78 40.46 11.46
CA THR A 97 27.54 40.52 12.71
C THR A 97 28.71 39.53 12.70
N LEU A 98 28.51 38.33 12.17
CA LEU A 98 29.55 37.32 11.97
C LEU A 98 30.69 37.85 11.09
N ILE A 99 30.34 38.49 9.97
CA ILE A 99 31.29 39.08 9.02
C ILE A 99 32.04 40.25 9.67
N GLY A 100 31.32 41.20 10.26
CA GLY A 100 31.92 42.39 10.87
C GLY A 100 32.86 42.05 12.03
N THR A 101 32.50 41.06 12.86
CA THR A 101 33.38 40.60 13.96
C THR A 101 34.62 39.89 13.39
N HIS A 102 34.49 39.14 12.30
CA HIS A 102 35.65 38.53 11.65
C HIS A 102 36.61 39.61 11.12
N ASP A 103 36.08 40.64 10.46
CA ASP A 103 36.87 41.77 9.96
C ASP A 103 37.61 42.49 11.10
N GLN A 104 36.96 42.69 12.25
CA GLN A 104 37.60 43.30 13.42
C GLN A 104 38.78 42.46 13.95
N LEU A 105 38.68 41.13 13.91
CA LEU A 105 39.69 40.22 14.49
C LEU A 105 40.84 39.88 13.53
N TYR A 106 40.55 39.81 12.22
CA TYR A 106 41.47 39.28 11.21
C TYR A 106 41.86 40.30 10.13
N GLY A 107 41.29 41.51 10.18
CA GLY A 107 41.55 42.59 9.23
C GLY A 107 40.37 42.82 8.28
N ALA A 108 40.23 44.06 7.82
CA ALA A 108 39.13 44.49 6.98
C ALA A 108 39.05 43.68 5.67
N GLY A 109 37.84 43.25 5.31
CA GLY A 109 37.54 42.50 4.09
C GLY A 109 37.73 40.98 4.19
N THR A 110 38.28 40.48 5.30
CA THR A 110 38.50 39.04 5.49
C THR A 110 37.22 38.28 5.87
N GLY A 111 36.25 38.96 6.48
CA GLY A 111 35.00 38.38 6.97
C GLY A 111 34.09 37.90 5.85
N GLN A 112 34.02 38.62 4.73
CA GLN A 112 33.24 38.19 3.57
C GLN A 112 33.85 36.93 2.94
N THR A 113 35.18 36.86 2.84
CA THR A 113 35.90 35.67 2.35
C THR A 113 35.71 34.48 3.29
N PHE A 114 35.75 34.71 4.60
CA PHE A 114 35.45 33.69 5.61
C PHE A 114 34.02 33.14 5.46
N PHE A 115 33.04 34.03 5.31
CA PHE A 115 31.64 33.64 5.15
C PHE A 115 31.44 32.84 3.85
N ALA A 116 31.85 33.39 2.70
CA ALA A 116 31.63 32.76 1.40
C ALA A 116 32.46 31.48 1.16
N GLY A 117 33.54 31.27 1.92
CA GLY A 117 34.39 30.08 1.83
C GLY A 117 34.23 29.15 3.03
N PRO A 118 35.14 29.19 4.02
CA PRO A 118 35.18 28.23 5.14
C PRO A 118 33.85 28.02 5.86
N TYR A 119 33.09 29.09 6.14
CA TYR A 119 31.83 28.97 6.88
C TYR A 119 30.77 28.22 6.08
N ILE A 120 30.50 28.64 4.82
CA ILE A 120 29.50 27.98 3.96
C ILE A 120 29.89 26.53 3.66
N ASN A 121 31.19 26.25 3.48
CA ASN A 121 31.68 24.89 3.23
C ASN A 121 31.48 23.95 4.43
N ASP A 122 31.61 24.44 5.66
CA ASP A 122 31.39 23.65 6.88
C ASP A 122 29.91 23.59 7.32
N LEU A 123 29.09 24.53 6.82
CA LEU A 123 27.69 24.69 7.23
C LEU A 123 26.85 23.40 7.09
N PRO A 124 26.94 22.59 6.02
CA PRO A 124 26.24 21.31 5.92
C PRO A 124 26.53 20.37 7.10
N ARG A 125 27.81 20.24 7.50
CA ARG A 125 28.21 19.41 8.64
C ARG A 125 27.66 19.97 9.95
N ALA A 126 27.76 21.29 10.13
CA ALA A 126 27.27 21.96 11.33
C ALA A 126 25.74 21.82 11.49
N LEU A 127 24.99 22.02 10.40
CA LEU A 127 23.54 21.87 10.36
C LEU A 127 23.11 20.42 10.55
N GLY A 128 23.76 19.46 9.89
CA GLY A 128 23.44 18.03 10.04
C GLY A 128 23.58 17.57 11.49
N ASN A 129 24.67 17.93 12.16
CA ASN A 129 24.86 17.60 13.58
C ASN A 129 23.84 18.29 14.49
N ARG A 130 23.50 19.55 14.19
CA ARG A 130 22.58 20.34 15.00
C ARG A 130 21.12 19.88 14.87
N LEU A 131 20.72 19.52 13.65
CA LEU A 131 19.34 19.18 13.30
C LEU A 131 19.04 17.68 13.39
N LYS A 132 20.03 16.84 13.66
CA LYS A 132 19.87 15.38 13.73
C LYS A 132 18.66 14.95 14.56
N GLY A 133 18.56 15.40 15.81
CA GLY A 133 17.45 15.03 16.69
C GLY A 133 16.10 15.54 16.21
N GLU A 134 16.06 16.69 15.54
CA GLU A 134 14.83 17.24 14.97
C GLU A 134 14.38 16.46 13.73
N PHE A 135 15.32 16.06 12.86
CA PHE A 135 15.01 15.18 11.72
C PHE A 135 14.53 13.80 12.18
N GLU A 136 15.13 13.24 13.23
CA GLU A 136 14.66 12.00 13.86
C GLU A 136 13.24 12.15 14.41
N ARG A 137 12.94 13.27 15.09
CA ARG A 137 11.61 13.58 15.60
C ARG A 137 10.58 13.69 14.47
N LEU A 138 10.89 14.42 13.40
CA LEU A 138 10.01 14.56 12.24
C LEU A 138 9.77 13.23 11.54
N ALA A 139 10.82 12.40 11.38
CA ALA A 139 10.67 11.06 10.83
C ALA A 139 9.78 10.16 11.70
N ALA A 140 9.88 10.26 13.03
CA ALA A 140 9.01 9.52 13.93
C ALA A 140 7.54 9.97 13.84
N VAL A 141 7.28 11.27 13.67
CA VAL A 141 5.91 11.79 13.45
C VAL A 141 5.35 11.26 12.13
N GLU A 142 6.12 11.37 11.05
CA GLU A 142 5.75 10.86 9.72
C GLU A 142 5.43 9.36 9.76
N ALA A 143 6.27 8.56 10.42
CA ALA A 143 6.05 7.12 10.58
C ALA A 143 4.76 6.80 11.36
N ARG A 144 4.46 7.57 12.42
CA ARG A 144 3.22 7.41 13.20
C ARG A 144 1.98 7.74 12.36
N GLU A 145 2.03 8.80 11.56
CA GLU A 145 0.93 9.16 10.67
C GLU A 145 0.69 8.09 9.60
N ILE A 146 1.76 7.57 8.98
CA ILE A 146 1.66 6.48 8.01
C ILE A 146 1.05 5.24 8.67
N ALA A 147 1.53 4.85 9.86
CA ALA A 147 1.00 3.71 10.61
C ALA A 147 -0.49 3.91 10.96
N ALA A 148 -0.89 5.13 11.37
CA ALA A 148 -2.29 5.43 11.66
C ALA A 148 -3.19 5.31 10.41
N ARG A 149 -2.73 5.81 9.25
CA ARG A 149 -3.48 5.66 7.99
C ARG A 149 -3.60 4.20 7.57
N GLN A 150 -2.53 3.42 7.71
CA GLN A 150 -2.56 1.98 7.43
C GLN A 150 -3.50 1.23 8.36
N GLN A 151 -3.51 1.59 9.65
CA GLN A 151 -4.43 1.01 10.62
C GLN A 151 -5.88 1.32 10.27
N GLU A 152 -6.18 2.55 9.82
CA GLU A 152 -7.52 2.92 9.40
C GLU A 152 -7.98 2.14 8.16
N VAL A 153 -7.13 2.04 7.14
CA VAL A 153 -7.42 1.21 5.95
C VAL A 153 -7.68 -0.25 6.37
N ALA A 154 -6.83 -0.83 7.22
CA ALA A 154 -7.01 -2.19 7.72
C ALA A 154 -8.33 -2.37 8.48
N ARG A 155 -8.76 -1.38 9.28
CA ARG A 155 -10.05 -1.39 9.97
C ARG A 155 -11.21 -1.34 8.99
N GLN A 156 -11.14 -0.49 7.97
CA GLN A 156 -12.17 -0.37 6.94
C GLN A 156 -12.28 -1.67 6.13
N GLU A 157 -11.16 -2.28 5.77
CA GLU A 157 -11.14 -3.57 5.09
C GLU A 157 -11.70 -4.70 5.96
N ALA A 158 -11.33 -4.75 7.24
CA ALA A 158 -11.87 -5.71 8.20
C ALA A 158 -13.40 -5.54 8.37
N ALA A 159 -13.88 -4.30 8.47
CA ALA A 159 -15.30 -4.00 8.54
C ALA A 159 -16.04 -4.41 7.26
N LYS A 160 -15.45 -4.15 6.08
CA LYS A 160 -16.02 -4.59 4.79
C LYS A 160 -16.10 -6.12 4.73
N ARG A 161 -15.03 -6.83 5.13
CA ARG A 161 -15.01 -8.30 5.18
C ARG A 161 -16.08 -8.85 6.12
N ALA A 162 -16.20 -8.31 7.32
CA ALA A 162 -17.23 -8.72 8.28
C ALA A 162 -18.66 -8.51 7.74
N ARG A 163 -18.91 -7.40 7.04
CA ARG A 163 -20.22 -7.14 6.39
C ARG A 163 -20.51 -8.12 5.26
N ILE A 164 -19.50 -8.49 4.48
CA ILE A 164 -19.66 -9.49 3.41
C ILE A 164 -19.93 -10.87 4.03
N GLU A 165 -19.18 -11.28 5.05
CA GLU A 165 -19.39 -12.55 5.74
C GLU A 165 -20.79 -12.64 6.34
N GLU A 166 -21.28 -11.57 6.96
CA GLU A 166 -22.65 -11.52 7.47
C GLU A 166 -23.68 -11.64 6.35
N ALA A 167 -23.51 -10.90 5.26
CA ALA A 167 -24.39 -11.00 4.10
C ALA A 167 -24.38 -12.42 3.49
N ASP A 168 -23.23 -13.11 3.49
CA ASP A 168 -23.09 -14.48 3.02
C ASP A 168 -23.89 -15.48 3.89
N ARG A 169 -23.88 -15.28 5.21
CA ARG A 169 -24.70 -16.08 6.14
C ARG A 169 -26.18 -15.87 5.87
N VAL A 170 -26.61 -14.61 5.70
CA VAL A 170 -28.01 -14.26 5.41
C VAL A 170 -28.46 -14.83 4.06
N VAL A 171 -27.63 -14.71 3.02
CA VAL A 171 -27.91 -15.30 1.70
C VAL A 171 -28.09 -16.80 1.78
N THR A 172 -27.18 -17.49 2.47
CA THR A 172 -27.25 -18.96 2.65
C THR A 172 -28.56 -19.35 3.34
N LEU A 173 -28.89 -18.68 4.46
CA LEU A 173 -30.12 -18.97 5.21
C LEU A 173 -31.38 -18.85 4.35
N TYR A 174 -31.54 -17.75 3.61
CA TYR A 174 -32.74 -17.55 2.80
C TYR A 174 -32.79 -18.43 1.56
N ARG A 175 -31.63 -18.70 0.94
CA ARG A 175 -31.54 -19.65 -0.16
C ARG A 175 -31.99 -21.05 0.27
N ASP A 176 -31.54 -21.50 1.45
CA ASP A 176 -31.87 -22.83 1.93
C ASP A 176 -33.36 -22.95 2.27
N LYS A 177 -33.96 -21.93 2.91
CA LYS A 177 -35.42 -21.86 3.14
C LYS A 177 -36.23 -21.88 1.83
N MET A 178 -35.77 -21.13 0.83
CA MET A 178 -36.41 -21.11 -0.49
C MET A 178 -36.36 -22.48 -1.16
N TYR A 179 -35.20 -23.16 -1.16
CA TYR A 179 -35.10 -24.50 -1.73
C TYR A 179 -35.90 -25.54 -0.94
N GLU A 180 -35.94 -25.43 0.38
CA GLU A 180 -36.76 -26.29 1.23
C GLU A 180 -38.25 -26.16 0.88
N CYS A 181 -38.77 -24.93 0.82
CA CYS A 181 -40.17 -24.69 0.45
C CYS A 181 -40.48 -25.22 -0.96
N THR A 182 -39.70 -24.81 -1.95
CA THR A 182 -39.95 -25.17 -3.36
C THR A 182 -39.83 -26.68 -3.60
N THR A 183 -38.83 -27.34 -3.01
CA THR A 183 -38.66 -28.80 -3.10
C THR A 183 -39.84 -29.53 -2.46
N ASN A 184 -40.28 -29.11 -1.27
CA ASN A 184 -41.41 -29.71 -0.58
C ASN A 184 -42.71 -29.57 -1.39
N GLN A 185 -42.95 -28.41 -2.01
CA GLN A 185 -44.12 -28.21 -2.87
C GLN A 185 -44.04 -29.01 -4.17
N ILE A 186 -42.87 -29.07 -4.81
CA ILE A 186 -42.65 -29.89 -6.01
C ILE A 186 -42.99 -31.35 -5.72
N VAL A 187 -42.48 -31.92 -4.62
CA VAL A 187 -42.75 -33.32 -4.27
C VAL A 187 -44.24 -33.58 -4.05
N LYS A 188 -44.95 -32.66 -3.37
CA LYS A 188 -46.40 -32.77 -3.16
C LYS A 188 -47.19 -32.73 -4.47
N LEU A 189 -46.73 -31.95 -5.45
CA LEU A 189 -47.41 -31.78 -6.73
C LEU A 189 -46.95 -32.78 -7.81
N ALA A 190 -45.83 -33.48 -7.60
CA ALA A 190 -45.17 -34.32 -8.60
C ALA A 190 -46.04 -35.50 -9.08
N ALA A 191 -46.99 -35.96 -8.25
CA ALA A 191 -47.94 -37.03 -8.60
C ALA A 191 -49.04 -36.58 -9.59
N SER A 192 -49.16 -35.28 -9.87
CA SER A 192 -50.12 -34.78 -10.85
C SER A 192 -49.66 -35.07 -12.30
N SER A 193 -50.63 -35.08 -13.22
CA SER A 193 -50.38 -35.21 -14.66
C SER A 193 -49.76 -33.97 -15.31
N GLU A 194 -49.61 -32.87 -14.57
CA GLU A 194 -49.10 -31.58 -15.08
C GLU A 194 -47.62 -31.62 -15.47
N GLY A 195 -47.22 -30.77 -16.42
CA GLY A 195 -45.81 -30.64 -16.84
C GLY A 195 -44.91 -30.03 -15.76
N ALA A 196 -43.61 -30.33 -15.78
CA ALA A 196 -42.65 -29.84 -14.79
C ALA A 196 -42.57 -28.29 -14.70
N GLU A 197 -42.75 -27.59 -15.82
CA GLU A 197 -42.81 -26.12 -15.88
C GLU A 197 -44.00 -25.55 -15.09
N VAL A 198 -45.17 -26.20 -15.20
CA VAL A 198 -46.40 -25.81 -14.49
C VAL A 198 -46.25 -26.08 -13.00
N LEU A 199 -45.67 -27.23 -12.64
CA LEU A 199 -45.37 -27.58 -11.25
C LEU A 199 -44.39 -26.60 -10.59
N ALA A 200 -43.31 -26.27 -11.29
CA ALA A 200 -42.32 -25.31 -10.82
C ALA A 200 -42.94 -23.92 -10.62
N THR A 201 -43.77 -23.48 -11.58
CA THR A 201 -44.48 -22.19 -11.46
C THR A 201 -45.42 -22.18 -10.26
N ALA A 202 -46.22 -23.24 -10.06
CA ALA A 202 -47.10 -23.36 -8.90
C ALA A 202 -46.32 -23.37 -7.58
N ALA A 203 -45.22 -24.13 -7.50
CA ALA A 203 -44.36 -24.18 -6.32
C ALA A 203 -43.71 -22.82 -6.01
N MET A 204 -43.26 -22.09 -7.04
CA MET A 204 -42.71 -20.74 -6.87
C MET A 204 -43.77 -19.75 -6.38
N THR A 205 -44.99 -19.79 -6.91
CA THR A 205 -46.09 -18.92 -6.43
C THR A 205 -46.46 -19.21 -4.98
N ILE A 206 -46.42 -20.46 -4.54
CA ILE A 206 -46.68 -20.83 -3.14
C ILE A 206 -45.55 -20.37 -2.22
N CYS A 207 -44.31 -20.37 -2.70
CA CYS A 207 -43.10 -20.01 -1.96
C CYS A 207 -42.58 -18.60 -2.30
N ASP A 208 -43.46 -17.68 -2.72
CA ASP A 208 -43.06 -16.36 -3.24
C ASP A 208 -42.33 -15.52 -2.19
N ASP A 209 -42.75 -15.60 -0.92
CA ASP A 209 -42.10 -14.88 0.18
C ASP A 209 -40.66 -15.36 0.41
N GLU A 210 -40.41 -16.67 0.40
CA GLU A 210 -39.06 -17.23 0.54
C GLU A 210 -38.17 -16.84 -0.64
N ILE A 211 -38.72 -16.87 -1.86
CA ILE A 211 -38.03 -16.44 -3.08
C ILE A 211 -37.68 -14.96 -3.00
N ALA A 212 -38.64 -14.10 -2.66
CA ALA A 212 -38.44 -12.67 -2.54
C ALA A 212 -37.40 -12.32 -1.47
N ASN A 213 -37.38 -13.06 -0.35
CA ASN A 213 -36.35 -12.92 0.68
C ASN A 213 -34.96 -13.33 0.18
N ALA A 214 -34.84 -14.45 -0.53
CA ALA A 214 -33.57 -14.91 -1.11
C ALA A 214 -33.02 -13.90 -2.14
N VAL A 215 -33.88 -13.37 -3.01
CA VAL A 215 -33.52 -12.33 -4.00
C VAL A 215 -33.09 -11.03 -3.30
N ARG A 216 -33.80 -10.60 -2.26
CA ARG A 216 -33.40 -9.42 -1.45
C ARG A 216 -32.04 -9.60 -0.80
N ALA A 217 -31.79 -10.76 -0.18
CA ALA A 217 -30.51 -11.06 0.44
C ALA A 217 -29.36 -11.09 -0.59
N GLY A 218 -29.57 -11.75 -1.75
CA GLY A 218 -28.59 -11.85 -2.82
C GLY A 218 -28.21 -10.49 -3.41
N THR A 219 -29.22 -9.65 -3.69
CA THR A 219 -28.97 -8.29 -4.19
C THR A 219 -28.35 -7.37 -3.14
N ALA A 220 -28.65 -7.53 -1.85
CA ALA A 220 -28.00 -6.78 -0.77
C ALA A 220 -26.51 -7.12 -0.66
N LYS A 221 -26.14 -8.41 -0.74
CA LYS A 221 -24.74 -8.86 -0.75
C LYS A 221 -23.97 -8.23 -1.93
N LEU A 222 -24.54 -8.26 -3.14
CA LEU A 222 -23.89 -7.68 -4.32
C LEU A 222 -23.67 -6.18 -4.18
N ARG A 223 -24.61 -5.42 -3.59
CA ARG A 223 -24.41 -3.99 -3.31
C ARG A 223 -23.28 -3.72 -2.32
N ILE A 224 -23.03 -4.61 -1.37
CA ILE A 224 -21.91 -4.48 -0.42
C ILE A 224 -20.56 -4.72 -1.14
N GLN A 225 -20.53 -5.67 -2.09
CA GLN A 225 -19.33 -5.99 -2.85
C GLN A 225 -19.05 -4.96 -3.95
N PHE A 226 -20.09 -4.50 -4.62
CA PHE A 226 -20.10 -3.62 -5.77
C PHE A 226 -21.08 -2.45 -5.53
N PRO A 227 -20.68 -1.43 -4.76
CA PRO A 227 -21.57 -0.32 -4.40
C PRO A 227 -22.04 0.51 -5.61
N ASP A 228 -21.26 0.51 -6.70
CA ASP A 228 -21.55 1.29 -7.91
C ASP A 228 -22.36 0.53 -8.97
N ALA A 229 -22.76 -0.72 -8.71
CA ALA A 229 -23.50 -1.53 -9.67
C ALA A 229 -24.99 -1.14 -9.75
N GLU A 230 -25.55 -1.03 -10.96
CA GLU A 230 -26.98 -0.84 -11.16
C GLU A 230 -27.79 -2.02 -10.61
N THR A 231 -28.84 -1.72 -9.85
CA THR A 231 -29.47 -2.71 -8.96
C THR A 231 -30.69 -3.41 -9.55
N ALA A 232 -31.32 -2.81 -10.57
CA ALA A 232 -32.45 -3.38 -11.28
C ALA A 232 -32.12 -4.63 -12.11
N PRO A 233 -31.03 -4.70 -12.91
CA PRO A 233 -30.72 -5.91 -13.69
C PRO A 233 -30.44 -7.12 -12.78
N LEU A 234 -29.81 -6.90 -11.64
CA LEU A 234 -29.46 -7.97 -10.69
C LEU A 234 -30.67 -8.74 -10.18
N ARG A 235 -31.80 -8.07 -9.95
CA ARG A 235 -33.00 -8.71 -9.41
C ARG A 235 -33.58 -9.70 -10.42
N ALA A 236 -33.77 -9.26 -11.66
CA ALA A 236 -34.30 -10.09 -12.73
C ALA A 236 -33.40 -11.31 -13.01
N ASP A 237 -32.08 -11.11 -12.97
CA ASP A 237 -31.10 -12.19 -13.12
C ASP A 237 -31.25 -13.26 -12.02
N PHE A 238 -31.38 -12.84 -10.76
CA PHE A 238 -31.61 -13.77 -9.65
C PHE A 238 -32.92 -14.56 -9.81
N GLU A 239 -34.02 -13.89 -10.16
CA GLU A 239 -35.32 -14.52 -10.37
C GLU A 239 -35.26 -15.53 -11.52
N ALA A 240 -34.56 -15.22 -12.62
CA ALA A 240 -34.38 -16.12 -13.75
C ALA A 240 -33.56 -17.38 -13.37
N VAL A 241 -32.48 -17.21 -12.59
CA VAL A 241 -31.67 -18.33 -12.09
C VAL A 241 -32.48 -19.22 -11.15
N ILE A 242 -33.26 -18.63 -10.25
CA ILE A 242 -34.14 -19.38 -9.34
C ILE A 242 -35.14 -20.20 -10.14
N LYS A 243 -35.85 -19.57 -11.09
CA LYS A 243 -36.83 -20.28 -11.93
C LYS A 243 -36.20 -21.49 -12.63
N LYS A 244 -35.03 -21.31 -13.24
CA LYS A 244 -34.31 -22.40 -13.92
C LYS A 244 -33.99 -23.57 -12.99
N ASN A 245 -33.53 -23.28 -11.77
CA ASN A 245 -33.19 -24.31 -10.79
C ASN A 245 -34.44 -25.05 -10.30
N VAL A 246 -35.52 -24.33 -10.00
CA VAL A 246 -36.78 -24.93 -9.55
C VAL A 246 -37.41 -25.82 -10.64
N VAL A 247 -37.39 -25.38 -11.90
CA VAL A 247 -37.80 -26.22 -13.05
C VAL A 247 -36.95 -27.48 -13.14
N THR A 248 -35.63 -27.36 -12.96
CA THR A 248 -34.71 -28.51 -12.96
C THR A 248 -35.08 -29.51 -11.85
N SER A 249 -35.36 -29.03 -10.64
CA SER A 249 -35.81 -29.87 -9.52
C SER A 249 -37.15 -30.55 -9.82
N ALA A 250 -38.10 -29.86 -10.47
CA ALA A 250 -39.38 -30.45 -10.88
C ALA A 250 -39.22 -31.56 -11.92
N VAL A 251 -38.34 -31.37 -12.91
CA VAL A 251 -38.01 -32.39 -13.91
C VAL A 251 -37.44 -33.64 -13.23
N GLN A 252 -36.49 -33.47 -12.31
CA GLN A 252 -35.89 -34.56 -11.56
C GLN A 252 -36.92 -35.32 -10.69
N ALA A 253 -37.80 -34.60 -10.00
CA ALA A 253 -38.84 -35.20 -9.16
C ALA A 253 -39.82 -36.04 -10.00
N LYS A 254 -40.26 -35.56 -11.17
CA LYS A 254 -41.12 -36.35 -12.06
C LYS A 254 -40.40 -37.58 -12.63
N ALA A 255 -39.12 -37.43 -13.00
CA ALA A 255 -38.33 -38.55 -13.49
C ALA A 255 -38.23 -39.66 -12.43
N ALA A 256 -38.02 -39.32 -11.16
CA ALA A 256 -37.94 -40.28 -10.06
C ALA A 256 -39.25 -41.07 -9.84
N LEU A 257 -40.42 -40.44 -10.05
CA LEU A 257 -41.72 -41.12 -9.95
C LEU A 257 -42.01 -42.06 -11.14
N ASN A 258 -41.39 -41.80 -12.30
CA ASN A 258 -41.56 -42.61 -13.51
C ASN A 258 -40.56 -43.77 -13.63
N VAL A 259 -39.64 -43.94 -12.66
CA VAL A 259 -38.81 -45.14 -12.58
C VAL A 259 -39.70 -46.33 -12.16
N PRO A 260 -39.84 -47.38 -12.98
CA PRO A 260 -40.62 -48.55 -12.61
C PRO A 260 -40.04 -49.19 -11.35
N ARG A 261 -40.93 -49.54 -10.41
CA ARG A 261 -40.67 -50.37 -9.23
C ARG A 261 -40.33 -51.82 -9.63
N GLN A 262 -39.33 -52.02 -10.50
CA GLN A 262 -38.92 -53.34 -11.02
C GLN A 262 -37.72 -53.95 -10.28
N GLN A 263 -37.25 -53.36 -9.18
CA GLN A 263 -36.18 -53.95 -8.35
C GLN A 263 -36.64 -54.41 -6.95
N ALA A 264 -37.95 -54.59 -6.73
CA ALA A 264 -38.47 -55.16 -5.47
C ALA A 264 -38.78 -56.67 -5.54
N ALA A 265 -38.40 -57.36 -6.62
CA ALA A 265 -38.66 -58.79 -6.79
C ALA A 265 -37.45 -59.52 -7.41
N SER A 266 -36.28 -59.42 -6.78
CA SER A 266 -35.16 -60.35 -6.98
C SER A 266 -34.13 -60.17 -5.86
N GLU A 267 -34.54 -60.36 -4.61
CA GLU A 267 -33.61 -60.49 -3.49
C GLU A 267 -33.74 -61.92 -2.94
N PRO A 268 -32.76 -62.82 -3.19
CA PRO A 268 -32.60 -64.05 -2.40
C PRO A 268 -32.12 -63.68 -0.99
N PRO A 269 -32.41 -64.51 0.03
CA PRO A 269 -32.23 -64.16 1.44
C PRO A 269 -30.77 -63.87 1.80
N PRO A 270 -30.52 -63.02 2.81
CA PRO A 270 -29.17 -62.64 3.20
C PRO A 270 -28.41 -63.85 3.77
N ALA A 271 -27.36 -64.26 3.09
CA ALA A 271 -26.33 -65.13 3.66
C ALA A 271 -25.56 -64.36 4.77
N PRO A 272 -25.09 -65.05 5.82
CA PRO A 272 -24.61 -64.43 7.04
C PRO A 272 -23.34 -63.58 6.80
N VAL A 273 -23.38 -62.37 7.34
CA VAL A 273 -22.27 -61.40 7.34
C VAL A 273 -21.15 -61.90 8.25
N THR A 274 -20.03 -62.29 7.66
CA THR A 274 -18.70 -62.25 8.30
C THR A 274 -17.98 -60.97 7.85
N PRO A 275 -17.22 -60.30 8.74
CA PRO A 275 -16.63 -59.00 8.45
C PRO A 275 -15.41 -59.14 7.54
N VAL A 276 -15.39 -58.44 6.40
CA VAL A 276 -14.20 -58.34 5.55
C VAL A 276 -13.75 -56.88 5.44
N VAL A 277 -12.50 -56.72 5.84
CA VAL A 277 -11.62 -55.55 5.82
C VAL A 277 -11.59 -54.86 4.45
N ALA A 278 -11.65 -53.53 4.47
CA ALA A 278 -11.57 -52.69 3.28
C ALA A 278 -10.16 -52.65 2.70
N THR A 279 -10.06 -52.91 1.40
CA THR A 279 -8.86 -52.72 0.56
C THR A 279 -9.20 -51.70 -0.55
N PRO A 280 -8.29 -50.79 -0.96
CA PRO A 280 -8.61 -49.66 -1.85
C PRO A 280 -8.80 -50.06 -3.33
N PRO A 281 -9.53 -49.26 -4.14
CA PRO A 281 -9.89 -49.61 -5.51
C PRO A 281 -8.80 -49.37 -6.54
N GLN A 282 -8.71 -50.32 -7.49
CA GLN A 282 -7.77 -50.38 -8.60
C GLN A 282 -8.16 -49.48 -9.78
N VAL A 283 -7.10 -49.07 -10.49
CA VAL A 283 -7.06 -48.29 -11.73
C VAL A 283 -7.37 -49.19 -12.93
N SER A 284 -8.23 -48.73 -13.85
CA SER A 284 -8.49 -49.37 -15.14
C SER A 284 -7.38 -49.07 -16.15
N THR A 285 -6.90 -50.11 -16.84
CA THR A 285 -5.90 -50.06 -17.93
C THR A 285 -6.52 -50.29 -19.30
N ALA A 286 -6.07 -49.54 -20.32
CA ALA A 286 -5.51 -50.00 -21.62
C ALA A 286 -5.73 -48.97 -22.76
N PRO A 287 -5.03 -49.06 -23.91
CA PRO A 287 -3.58 -49.13 -24.08
C PRO A 287 -3.06 -48.28 -25.29
N VAL A 288 -1.84 -47.70 -25.27
CA VAL A 288 -1.06 -47.49 -26.52
C VAL A 288 0.45 -47.44 -26.22
N ASN A 289 1.22 -48.20 -27.02
CA ASN A 289 2.68 -48.20 -27.08
C ASN A 289 3.27 -46.85 -27.55
N ALA A 290 4.25 -46.34 -26.80
CA ALA A 290 5.52 -45.75 -27.27
C ALA A 290 6.27 -45.19 -26.04
N GLY A 291 7.47 -45.70 -25.73
CA GLY A 291 8.36 -45.08 -24.73
C GLY A 291 9.35 -44.11 -25.39
N PRO A 292 10.16 -43.36 -24.62
CA PRO A 292 9.91 -42.79 -23.30
C PRO A 292 10.02 -41.24 -23.33
N ALA A 293 9.05 -40.54 -22.74
CA ALA A 293 9.21 -39.15 -22.31
C ALA A 293 8.67 -39.05 -20.87
N PRO A 294 9.31 -38.30 -19.96
CA PRO A 294 8.86 -38.23 -18.58
C PRO A 294 7.42 -37.70 -18.55
N ALA A 295 6.51 -38.49 -17.98
CA ALA A 295 5.10 -38.13 -17.85
C ALA A 295 5.00 -36.75 -17.19
N ALA A 296 4.45 -35.78 -17.92
CA ALA A 296 4.19 -34.46 -17.39
C ALA A 296 3.23 -34.58 -16.19
N SER A 297 3.46 -33.81 -15.13
CA SER A 297 2.55 -33.75 -13.99
C SER A 297 1.14 -33.36 -14.48
N PRO A 298 0.05 -33.84 -13.85
CA PRO A 298 -1.33 -33.45 -14.20
C PRO A 298 -1.52 -31.92 -14.25
N VAL A 299 -0.80 -31.20 -13.39
CA VAL A 299 -0.72 -29.75 -13.36
C VAL A 299 -0.13 -29.19 -14.67
N ARG A 300 1.01 -29.70 -15.12
CA ARG A 300 1.66 -29.25 -16.36
C ARG A 300 0.80 -29.51 -17.59
N GLU A 301 0.06 -30.61 -17.63
CA GLU A 301 -0.86 -30.93 -18.72
C GLU A 301 -2.07 -29.98 -18.75
N CYS A 302 -2.63 -29.66 -17.58
CA CYS A 302 -3.67 -28.64 -17.46
C CYS A 302 -3.16 -27.28 -17.96
N LEU A 303 -1.97 -26.86 -17.52
CA LEU A 303 -1.36 -25.59 -17.91
C LEU A 303 -1.14 -25.50 -19.42
N ARG A 304 -0.62 -26.55 -20.07
CA ARG A 304 -0.46 -26.59 -21.53
C ARG A 304 -1.79 -26.49 -22.27
N THR A 305 -2.78 -27.24 -21.81
CA THR A 305 -4.13 -27.23 -22.41
C THR A 305 -4.75 -25.83 -22.30
N MET A 306 -4.63 -25.18 -21.14
CA MET A 306 -5.15 -23.83 -20.92
C MET A 306 -4.40 -22.77 -21.71
N ALA A 307 -3.07 -22.87 -21.82
CA ALA A 307 -2.25 -21.97 -22.63
C ALA A 307 -2.68 -22.02 -24.10
N LYS A 308 -2.84 -23.23 -24.67
CA LYS A 308 -3.29 -23.42 -26.05
C LYS A 308 -4.73 -22.93 -26.26
N ALA A 309 -5.63 -23.18 -25.31
CA ALA A 309 -7.03 -22.74 -25.40
C ALA A 309 -7.22 -21.21 -25.26
N ARG A 310 -6.16 -20.47 -24.90
CA ARG A 310 -6.18 -19.03 -24.65
C ARG A 310 -5.13 -18.26 -25.46
N GLU A 311 -4.44 -18.94 -26.38
CA GLU A 311 -3.49 -18.33 -27.29
C GLU A 311 -4.14 -17.17 -28.06
N GLY A 312 -3.54 -15.97 -27.98
CA GLY A 312 -4.04 -14.76 -28.62
C GLY A 312 -5.19 -14.01 -27.90
N LYS A 313 -5.72 -14.51 -26.78
CA LYS A 313 -6.82 -13.84 -26.03
C LYS A 313 -6.36 -12.83 -24.98
N PHE A 314 -5.07 -12.78 -24.66
CA PHE A 314 -4.52 -11.90 -23.64
C PHE A 314 -3.35 -11.10 -24.23
N VAL A 315 -3.38 -9.77 -24.03
CA VAL A 315 -2.28 -8.87 -24.42
C VAL A 315 -1.14 -8.92 -23.39
N ASN A 316 -1.47 -9.18 -22.11
CA ASN A 316 -0.53 -9.30 -21.02
C ASN A 316 -0.29 -10.78 -20.65
N ARG A 317 0.98 -11.18 -20.62
CA ARG A 317 1.40 -12.55 -20.30
C ARG A 317 1.17 -12.93 -18.84
N ASP A 318 1.25 -11.96 -17.93
CA ASP A 318 0.99 -12.22 -16.50
C ASP A 318 -0.49 -12.51 -16.22
N ASP A 319 -1.39 -11.82 -16.93
CA ASP A 319 -2.84 -12.07 -16.82
C ASP A 319 -3.22 -13.46 -17.37
N LEU A 320 -2.54 -13.91 -18.43
CA LEU A 320 -2.68 -15.27 -18.95
C LEU A 320 -2.21 -16.32 -17.94
N VAL A 321 -1.03 -16.13 -17.33
CA VAL A 321 -0.49 -17.03 -16.30
C VAL A 321 -1.43 -17.11 -15.10
N LYS A 322 -1.97 -15.98 -14.64
CA LYS A 322 -2.94 -15.94 -13.54
C LYS A 322 -4.22 -16.69 -13.88
N ALA A 323 -4.79 -16.46 -15.07
CA ALA A 323 -5.98 -17.16 -15.53
C ALA A 323 -5.76 -18.68 -15.66
N MET A 324 -4.57 -19.11 -16.10
CA MET A 324 -4.20 -20.52 -16.18
C MET A 324 -4.15 -21.19 -14.80
N LEU A 325 -3.57 -20.52 -13.80
CA LEU A 325 -3.48 -21.05 -12.43
C LEU A 325 -4.84 -21.13 -11.75
N ASP A 326 -5.72 -20.16 -12.00
CA ASP A 326 -7.08 -20.19 -11.46
C ASP A 326 -7.90 -21.35 -12.05
N LEU A 327 -7.76 -21.62 -13.35
CA LEU A 327 -8.45 -22.73 -14.01
C LEU A 327 -7.86 -24.10 -13.61
N CYS A 328 -6.55 -24.18 -13.38
CA CYS A 328 -5.87 -25.40 -12.96
C CYS A 328 -5.83 -25.61 -11.43
N ARG A 329 -6.54 -24.79 -10.66
CA ARG A 329 -6.57 -24.88 -9.19
C ARG A 329 -6.92 -26.27 -8.64
N PRO A 330 -7.88 -27.03 -9.20
CA PRO A 330 -8.17 -28.38 -8.71
C PRO A 330 -6.98 -29.34 -8.84
N GLU A 331 -6.25 -29.26 -9.95
CA GLU A 331 -5.06 -30.10 -10.20
C GLU A 331 -3.89 -29.71 -9.27
N ILE A 332 -3.72 -28.41 -9.02
CA ILE A 332 -2.70 -27.88 -8.10
C ILE A 332 -2.99 -28.35 -6.66
N GLU A 333 -4.24 -28.27 -6.21
CA GLU A 333 -4.64 -28.77 -4.88
C GLU A 333 -4.53 -30.30 -4.78
N GLY A 334 -4.88 -31.03 -5.85
CA GLY A 334 -4.70 -32.48 -5.92
C GLY A 334 -3.24 -32.89 -5.82
N ALA A 335 -2.35 -32.18 -6.50
CA ALA A 335 -0.90 -32.38 -6.43
C ALA A 335 -0.35 -32.06 -5.04
N ALA A 336 -0.78 -30.97 -4.41
CA ALA A 336 -0.36 -30.59 -3.05
C ALA A 336 -0.77 -31.64 -2.01
N ARG A 337 -2.01 -32.15 -2.08
CA ARG A 337 -2.47 -33.24 -1.20
C ARG A 337 -1.69 -34.52 -1.43
N SER A 338 -1.43 -34.88 -2.69
CA SER A 338 -0.66 -36.07 -3.04
C SER A 338 0.79 -35.98 -2.60
N ALA A 339 1.39 -34.78 -2.61
CA ALA A 339 2.74 -34.54 -2.12
C ALA A 339 2.79 -34.57 -0.58
N PHE A 340 1.78 -34.02 0.09
CA PHE A 340 1.66 -34.07 1.55
C PHE A 340 1.55 -35.52 2.06
N LEU A 341 0.76 -36.36 1.38
CA LEU A 341 0.64 -37.78 1.71
C LEU A 341 1.93 -38.60 1.50
N LYS A 342 2.97 -38.02 0.89
CA LYS A 342 4.27 -38.67 0.63
C LYS A 342 5.40 -38.13 1.52
N ASP A 343 5.18 -37.02 2.23
CA ASP A 343 6.19 -36.35 3.04
C ASP A 343 5.64 -36.03 4.43
N ASP A 344 5.90 -36.92 5.38
CA ASP A 344 5.41 -36.82 6.77
C ASP A 344 6.06 -35.65 7.56
N LYS A 345 7.01 -34.92 6.98
CA LYS A 345 7.76 -33.84 7.66
C LYS A 345 7.28 -32.43 7.30
N ALA A 346 6.56 -32.28 6.19
CA ALA A 346 6.07 -30.98 5.73
C ALA A 346 4.61 -30.76 6.14
N SER A 347 4.27 -29.55 6.60
CA SER A 347 2.87 -29.20 6.82
C SER A 347 2.10 -29.10 5.50
N LEU A 348 0.79 -29.34 5.52
CA LEU A 348 -0.06 -29.21 4.33
C LEU A 348 0.02 -27.82 3.70
N GLU A 349 0.17 -26.77 4.52
CA GLU A 349 0.35 -25.39 4.04
C GLU A 349 1.68 -25.20 3.30
N GLN A 350 2.79 -25.67 3.87
CA GLN A 350 4.11 -25.62 3.21
C GLN A 350 4.11 -26.39 1.88
N THR A 351 3.42 -27.53 1.82
CA THR A 351 3.31 -28.31 0.59
C THR A 351 2.46 -27.60 -0.46
N ARG A 352 1.34 -26.98 -0.06
CA ARG A 352 0.51 -26.13 -0.95
C ARG A 352 1.30 -24.98 -1.54
N ASP A 353 2.03 -24.24 -0.72
CA ASP A 353 2.84 -23.11 -1.17
C ASP A 353 3.92 -23.55 -2.17
N LYS A 354 4.60 -24.66 -1.85
CA LYS A 354 5.62 -25.23 -2.74
C LYS A 354 5.03 -25.69 -4.08
N THR A 355 3.89 -26.37 -4.07
CA THR A 355 3.21 -26.83 -5.29
C THR A 355 2.70 -25.65 -6.12
N LEU A 356 2.20 -24.59 -5.48
CA LEU A 356 1.78 -23.38 -6.19
C LEU A 356 2.96 -22.65 -6.84
N GLN A 357 4.11 -22.54 -6.15
CA GLN A 357 5.32 -21.95 -6.72
C GLN A 357 5.86 -22.75 -7.92
N GLU A 358 5.80 -24.07 -7.85
CA GLU A 358 6.17 -24.94 -8.96
C GLU A 358 5.23 -24.77 -10.15
N ALA A 359 3.92 -24.74 -9.92
CA ALA A 359 2.91 -24.48 -10.95
C ALA A 359 3.09 -23.09 -11.61
N LEU A 360 3.43 -22.07 -10.82
CA LEU A 360 3.75 -20.72 -11.31
C LEU A 360 4.95 -20.72 -12.25
N ARG A 361 6.03 -21.42 -11.87
CA ARG A 361 7.22 -21.57 -12.72
C ARG A 361 6.88 -22.29 -14.02
N GLU A 362 6.15 -23.41 -13.95
CA GLU A 362 5.75 -24.17 -15.13
C GLU A 362 4.82 -23.37 -16.05
N ALA A 363 3.89 -22.59 -15.49
CA ALA A 363 3.00 -21.75 -16.28
C ALA A 363 3.78 -20.68 -17.07
N ARG A 364 4.81 -20.09 -16.48
CA ARG A 364 5.70 -19.12 -17.14
C ARG A 364 6.52 -19.78 -18.26
N GLU A 365 7.04 -20.99 -18.03
CA GLU A 365 7.74 -21.77 -19.05
C GLU A 365 6.82 -22.10 -20.24
N VAL A 366 5.58 -22.52 -19.97
CA VAL A 366 4.59 -22.86 -21.01
C VAL A 366 4.22 -21.64 -21.86
N VAL A 367 4.14 -20.44 -21.26
CA VAL A 367 3.82 -19.18 -21.96
C VAL A 367 5.07 -18.56 -22.63
N GLY A 368 6.24 -19.18 -22.54
CA GLY A 368 7.49 -18.67 -23.12
C GLY A 368 8.01 -17.41 -22.42
N SER A 369 7.65 -17.21 -21.15
CA SER A 369 8.20 -16.19 -20.27
C SER A 369 9.35 -16.82 -19.48
N ALA A 370 10.47 -17.11 -20.15
CA ALA A 370 11.71 -17.39 -19.44
C ALA A 370 12.18 -16.08 -18.78
N ASN A 371 12.63 -16.17 -17.53
CA ASN A 371 13.13 -15.04 -16.72
C ASN A 371 14.06 -14.10 -17.49
#